data_AF-A0A143PEE4-F1
#
_entry.id   AF-A0A143PEE4-F1
#
_cell.length_a   1.000
_cell.length_b   1.000
_cell.length_c   1.000
_cell.angle_alpha   90.00
_cell.angle_beta   90.00
_cell.angle_gamma   90.00
#
_symmetry.space_group_name_H-M   'P 1'
#
loop_
_entity.id
_entity.type
_entity.pdbx_description
1 polymer ?
#
loop_
_entity_poly.entity_id
_entity_poly.type
_entity_poly.pdbx_seq_one_letter_code
_entity_poly.pdbx_strand_id
1 'polypeptide(L)' 'MIILFFLAGPIIIAIGNLVLGPIFNKKIPMNVRFRAFMVGSTIYLITAYICYILILKGKL' A
#
# COMPACT_ATOMS: atom_id res chain seq x y z
N MET A 1 -2.76 1.92 17.57
CA MET A 1 -2.95 2.96 16.52
C MET A 1 -1.84 2.96 15.46
N ILE A 2 -0.56 2.91 15.82
CA ILE A 2 0.57 2.92 14.85
C ILE A 2 0.48 1.78 13.82
N ILE A 3 0.04 0.59 14.24
CA ILE A 3 -0.16 -0.56 13.33
C ILE A 3 -1.17 -0.26 12.23
N LEU A 4 -2.27 0.44 12.55
CA LEU A 4 -3.27 0.84 11.57
C LEU A 4 -2.69 1.81 10.53
N PHE A 5 -1.81 2.73 10.94
CA PHE A 5 -1.13 3.65 10.04
C PHE A 5 -0.27 2.91 9.01
N PHE A 6 0.46 1.86 9.43
CA PHE A 6 1.25 1.06 8.49
C PHE A 6 0.42 0.15 7.60
N LEU A 7 -0.74 -0.33 8.07
CA LEU A 7 -1.59 -1.27 7.33
C LEU A 7 -2.64 -0.60 6.44
N ALA A 8 -3.07 0.63 6.74
CA ALA A 8 -4.13 1.31 6.00
C ALA A 8 -3.79 1.46 4.51
N GLY A 9 -2.57 1.93 4.17
CA GLY A 9 -2.11 2.04 2.79
C GLY A 9 -2.13 0.70 2.04
N PRO A 10 -1.43 -0.34 2.52
CA PRO A 10 -1.44 -1.65 1.89
C PRO A 10 -2.84 -2.23 1.70
N ILE A 11 -3.74 -2.05 2.68
CA ILE A 11 -5.13 -2.52 2.56
C ILE A 11 -5.86 -1.79 1.42
N ILE A 12 -5.76 -0.46 1.34
CA ILE A 12 -6.39 0.32 0.27
C ILE A 12 -5.80 -0.08 -1.11
N ILE A 13 -4.48 -0.22 -1.20
CA ILE A 13 -3.79 -0.61 -2.44
C ILE A 13 -4.18 -2.03 -2.86
N ALA A 14 -4.33 -2.96 -1.90
CA ALA A 14 -4.79 -4.33 -2.14
C ALA A 14 -6.21 -4.35 -2.69
N ILE A 15 -7.14 -3.61 -2.06
CA ILE A 15 -8.53 -3.52 -2.52
C ILE A 15 -8.57 -2.94 -3.94
N GLY A 16 -7.83 -1.86 -4.22
CA GLY A 16 -7.77 -1.26 -5.55
C GLY A 16 -7.20 -2.19 -6.63
N ASN A 17 -6.06 -2.82 -6.38
CA ASN A 17 -5.35 -3.59 -7.40
C ASN A 17 -5.81 -5.04 -7.52
N LEU A 18 -6.17 -5.69 -6.42
CA LEU A 18 -6.46 -7.13 -6.37
C LEU A 18 -7.95 -7.45 -6.33
N VAL A 19 -8.81 -6.50 -5.94
CA VAL A 19 -10.27 -6.72 -5.84
C VAL A 19 -11.02 -5.89 -6.89
N LEU A 20 -11.03 -4.56 -6.72
CA LEU A 20 -11.76 -3.65 -7.60
C LEU A 20 -11.22 -3.70 -9.03
N GLY A 21 -9.89 -3.66 -9.16
CA GLY A 21 -9.23 -3.67 -10.45
C GLY A 21 -9.65 -4.85 -11.35
N PRO A 22 -9.57 -6.12 -10.90
CA PRO A 22 -10.05 -7.28 -11.66
C PRO A 22 -11.54 -7.25 -11.98
N ILE A 23 -12.36 -6.71 -11.06
CA ILE A 23 -13.81 -6.56 -11.27
C ILE A 23 -14.09 -5.60 -12.43
N PHE A 24 -13.41 -4.45 -12.49
CA PHE A 24 -13.64 -3.42 -13.52
C PHE A 24 -12.91 -3.67 -14.84
N ASN A 25 -11.76 -4.37 -14.84
CA ASN A 25 -11.00 -4.61 -16.06
C ASN A 25 -10.33 -5.99 -16.09
N LYS A 26 -11.01 -6.96 -16.69
CA LYS A 26 -10.51 -8.34 -16.81
C LYS A 26 -9.34 -8.50 -17.79
N LYS A 27 -9.01 -7.49 -18.60
CA LYS A 27 -7.92 -7.59 -19.60
C LYS A 27 -6.53 -7.60 -18.96
N ILE A 28 -6.37 -6.99 -17.79
CA ILE A 28 -5.06 -6.90 -17.11
C ILE A 28 -4.85 -8.17 -16.29
N PRO A 29 -3.79 -8.95 -16.58
CA PRO A 29 -3.48 -10.17 -15.85
C PRO A 29 -3.23 -9.95 -14.35
N MET A 30 -3.60 -10.94 -13.53
CA MET A 30 -3.50 -10.83 -12.07
C MET A 30 -2.06 -10.69 -11.58
N ASN A 31 -1.09 -11.27 -12.28
CA ASN A 31 0.34 -11.14 -11.92
C ASN A 31 0.84 -9.68 -12.04
N VAL A 32 0.37 -8.91 -13.03
CA VAL A 32 0.70 -7.48 -13.20
C VAL A 32 0.11 -6.68 -12.04
N ARG A 33 -1.13 -6.98 -11.67
CA ARG A 33 -1.83 -6.34 -10.53
C ARG A 33 -1.17 -6.65 -9.20
N PHE A 34 -0.72 -7.89 -9.02
CA PHE A 34 0.02 -8.30 -7.84
C PHE A 34 1.36 -7.57 -7.74
N ARG A 35 2.09 -7.44 -8.85
CA ARG A 35 3.32 -6.62 -8.89
C ARG A 35 3.03 -5.16 -8.53
N ALA A 36 1.96 -4.57 -9.08
CA ALA A 36 1.55 -3.21 -8.75
C ALA A 36 1.21 -3.06 -7.25
N PHE A 37 0.52 -4.03 -6.67
CA PHE A 37 0.24 -4.08 -5.23
C PHE A 37 1.54 -4.14 -4.41
N MET A 38 2.48 -5.02 -4.76
CA MET A 38 3.74 -5.19 -4.05
C MET A 38 4.59 -3.91 -4.10
N VAL A 39 4.73 -3.31 -5.29
CA VAL A 39 5.50 -2.07 -5.48
C VAL A 39 4.83 -0.92 -4.72
N GLY A 40 3.52 -0.73 -4.87
CA GLY A 40 2.78 0.33 -4.19
C GLY A 40 2.84 0.21 -2.68
N SER A 41 2.67 -1.00 -2.14
CA SER A 41 2.75 -1.25 -0.70
C SER A 41 4.16 -1.03 -0.16
N THR A 42 5.19 -1.41 -0.92
CA THR A 42 6.60 -1.19 -0.52
C THR A 42 6.90 0.30 -0.42
N ILE A 43 6.51 1.09 -1.44
CA ILE A 43 6.67 2.54 -1.44
C ILE A 43 5.94 3.15 -0.25
N TYR A 44 4.68 2.78 -0.03
CA TYR A 44 3.89 3.28 1.09
C TYR A 44 4.56 2.99 2.43
N LEU A 45 5.02 1.76 2.65
CA LEU A 45 5.65 1.36 3.92
C LEU A 45 6.96 2.11 4.18
N ILE A 46 7.77 2.35 3.13
CA ILE A 46 8.98 3.18 3.24
C ILE A 46 8.61 4.61 3.64
N THR A 47 7.65 5.22 2.96
CA THR A 47 7.20 6.59 3.29
C THR A 47 6.59 6.67 4.69
N ALA A 48 5.75 5.70 5.06
CA ALA A 48 5.15 5.59 6.38
C ALA A 48 6.21 5.44 7.47
N TYR A 49 7.26 4.65 7.22
CA TYR A 49 8.37 4.50 8.16
C TYR A 49 9.16 5.79 8.35
N ILE A 50 9.43 6.52 7.26
CA ILE A 50 10.08 7.83 7.32
C ILE A 50 9.21 8.82 8.11
N CYS A 51 7.92 8.94 7.79
CA CYS A 51 6.97 9.77 8.54
C CYS A 51 6.91 9.37 10.01
N TYR A 52 6.93 8.07 10.31
CA TYR A 52 6.93 7.58 11.68
C TYR A 52 8.16 8.05 12.44
N ILE A 53 9.35 7.94 11.87
CA ILE A 53 10.59 8.38 12.50
C ILE A 53 10.60 9.90 12.71
N LEU A 54 10.30 10.66 11.66
CA LEU A 54 10.47 12.11 11.66
C LEU A 54 9.39 12.83 12.46
N ILE A 55 8.13 12.41 12.30
CA ILE A 55 6.98 13.14 12.83
C ILE A 55 6.46 12.47 14.10
N LEU A 56 6.17 11.17 14.05
CA LEU A 56 5.46 10.48 15.14
C LEU A 56 6.36 10.11 16.31
N LYS A 57 7.64 9.78 16.04
CA LYS A 57 8.62 9.42 17.06
C LYS A 57 9.32 10.66 17.64
N GLY A 58 9.11 11.85 17.07
CA GLY A 58 9.71 13.10 17.55
C GLY A 58 11.24 13.13 17.48
N LYS A 59 11.84 12.46 16.48
CA LYS A 59 13.28 12.61 16.18
C LYS A 59 13.60 13.92 15.44
N LEU A 60 12.59 14.77 15.23
CA LEU A 60 12.68 16.17 14.83
C LEU A 60 11.84 17.01 15.79
#